data_AF-A0A4Y8PG23-F1
#
_entry.id   AF-A0A4Y8PG23-F1
#
_cell.length_a   1.000
_cell.length_b   1.000
_cell.length_c   1.000
_cell.angle_alpha   90.00
_cell.angle_beta   90.00
_cell.angle_gamma   90.00
#
_symmetry.space_group_name_H-M   'P 1'
#
loop_
_entity.id
_entity.type
_entity.pdbx_description
1 polymer ?
#
loop_
_entity_poly.entity_id
_entity_poly.type
_entity_poly.pdbx_seq_one_letter_code
_entity_poly.pdbx_strand_id
1 'polypeptide(L)'
;MQSDIESLFEKRIEEKKPFQIVFSHQSEQDLSQLSKSVQFQILDGIENLPKALAMPDSDCIGKAERDNRIIYRFRYKEYRIYFEKTDFGILIHRILLKNTLADFLFRSNLVFSETNA
;
A
#
# COMPACT_ATOMS: atom_id res chain seq x y z
N MET A 1 16.04 2.37 -15.27
CA MET A 1 15.87 2.79 -13.87
C MET A 1 14.55 2.29 -13.27
N GLN A 2 13.39 2.55 -13.89
CA GLN A 2 12.11 1.90 -13.46
C GLN A 2 12.11 0.39 -13.69
N SER A 3 12.75 -0.07 -14.78
CA SER A 3 12.94 -1.47 -15.16
C SER A 3 13.75 -2.29 -14.16
N ASP A 4 14.62 -1.63 -13.39
CA ASP A 4 15.57 -2.31 -12.52
C ASP A 4 14.91 -2.75 -11.21
N ILE A 5 13.96 -1.96 -10.69
CA ILE A 5 13.28 -2.26 -9.43
C ILE A 5 12.31 -3.43 -9.60
N GLU A 6 11.56 -3.48 -10.70
CA GLU A 6 10.65 -4.60 -10.99
C GLU A 6 11.42 -5.90 -11.24
N SER A 7 12.53 -5.85 -11.98
CA SER A 7 13.41 -7.00 -12.18
C SER A 7 14.09 -7.45 -10.88
N LEU A 8 14.52 -6.53 -10.02
CA LEU A 8 15.06 -6.84 -8.69
C LEU A 8 14.01 -7.50 -7.79
N PHE A 9 12.76 -7.07 -7.90
CA PHE A 9 11.63 -7.61 -7.14
C PHE A 9 11.31 -9.05 -7.59
N GLU A 10 11.19 -9.29 -8.90
CA GLU A 10 10.92 -10.62 -9.46
C GLU A 10 12.06 -11.62 -9.19
N LYS A 11 13.31 -11.20 -9.42
CA LYS A 11 14.52 -12.02 -9.19
C LYS A 11 14.68 -12.43 -7.73
N ARG A 12 14.08 -11.71 -6.78
CA ARG A 12 14.17 -12.04 -5.35
C ARG A 12 13.05 -12.90 -4.79
N ILE A 13 11.90 -12.96 -5.47
CA ILE A 13 10.93 -14.03 -5.23
C ILE A 13 11.62 -15.38 -5.48
N GLU A 14 12.52 -15.45 -6.46
CA GLU A 14 13.42 -16.59 -6.71
C GLU A 14 14.46 -16.83 -5.58
N GLU A 15 15.04 -15.79 -4.97
CA GLU A 15 16.06 -15.89 -3.89
C GLU A 15 15.50 -16.34 -2.51
N LYS A 16 14.20 -16.62 -2.36
CA LYS A 16 13.55 -17.00 -1.08
C LYS A 16 13.79 -16.04 0.10
N LYS A 17 14.04 -14.75 -0.16
CA LYS A 17 14.07 -13.75 0.93
C LYS A 17 12.64 -13.46 1.40
N PRO A 18 12.39 -13.36 2.71
CA PRO A 18 11.05 -13.12 3.21
C PRO A 18 10.56 -11.74 2.74
N PHE A 19 9.33 -11.71 2.22
CA PHE A 19 8.67 -10.46 1.84
C PHE A 19 8.39 -9.62 3.10
N GLN A 20 8.92 -8.40 3.14
CA GLN A 20 8.81 -7.54 4.31
C GLN A 20 7.60 -6.62 4.22
N ILE A 21 6.84 -6.58 5.31
CA ILE A 21 5.77 -5.62 5.52
C ILE A 21 6.22 -4.73 6.68
N VAL A 22 6.57 -3.49 6.37
CA VAL A 22 7.05 -2.52 7.34
C VAL A 22 5.96 -1.49 7.60
N PHE A 23 5.72 -1.16 8.85
CA PHE A 23 4.81 -0.09 9.25
C PHE A 23 5.64 1.14 9.61
N SER A 24 5.33 2.28 9.00
CA SER A 24 5.80 3.57 9.48
C SER A 24 5.18 3.88 10.84
N HIS A 25 5.80 4.79 11.59
CA HIS A 25 5.26 5.23 12.89
C HIS A 25 3.81 5.73 12.80
N GLN A 26 3.47 6.47 11.74
CA GLN A 26 2.10 6.96 11.56
C GLN A 26 1.12 5.82 11.27
N SER A 27 1.50 4.84 10.45
CA SER A 27 0.64 3.69 10.18
C SER A 27 0.44 2.77 11.40
N GLU A 28 1.45 2.66 12.26
CA GLU A 28 1.34 1.95 13.54
C GLU A 28 0.33 2.65 14.45
N GLN A 29 0.41 3.97 14.56
CA GLN A 29 -0.57 4.77 15.31
C GLN A 29 -1.98 4.60 14.73
N ASP A 30 -2.13 4.73 13.40
CA ASP A 30 -3.40 4.55 12.71
C ASP A 30 -4.01 3.17 13.04
N LEU A 31 -3.21 2.10 13.02
CA LEU A 31 -3.66 0.73 13.35
C LEU A 31 -4.01 0.58 14.84
N SER A 32 -3.16 1.10 15.73
CA SER A 32 -3.29 0.95 17.19
C SER A 32 -4.57 1.55 17.76
N GLN A 33 -5.10 2.59 17.11
CA GLN A 33 -6.33 3.29 17.52
C GLN A 33 -7.61 2.54 17.10
N LEU A 34 -7.51 1.55 16.21
CA LEU A 34 -8.65 0.76 15.76
C LEU A 34 -9.04 -0.30 16.81
N SER A 35 -10.30 -0.74 16.79
CA SER A 35 -10.73 -1.88 17.61
C SER A 35 -10.00 -3.16 17.19
N LYS A 36 -9.82 -4.10 18.12
CA LYS A 36 -9.09 -5.35 17.85
C LYS A 36 -9.64 -6.13 16.67
N SER A 37 -10.96 -6.22 16.54
CA SER A 37 -11.60 -6.89 15.41
C SER A 37 -11.26 -6.24 14.07
N VAL A 38 -11.14 -4.91 14.04
CA VAL A 38 -10.72 -4.17 12.84
C VAL A 38 -9.24 -4.36 12.58
N GLN A 39 -8.38 -4.33 13.61
CA GLN A 39 -6.95 -4.58 13.45
C GLN A 39 -6.69 -5.91 12.74
N PHE A 40 -7.35 -7.00 13.17
CA PHE A 40 -7.22 -8.30 12.50
C PHE A 40 -7.70 -8.29 11.05
N GLN A 41 -8.79 -7.58 10.74
CA GLN A 41 -9.25 -7.44 9.35
C GLN A 41 -8.26 -6.69 8.48
N ILE A 42 -7.61 -5.65 9.01
CA ILE A 42 -6.57 -4.92 8.28
C ILE A 42 -5.35 -5.80 8.04
N LEU A 43 -4.92 -6.57 9.05
CA LEU A 43 -3.79 -7.48 8.91
C LEU A 43 -4.04 -8.56 7.85
N ASP A 44 -5.24 -9.16 7.83
CA ASP A 44 -5.66 -10.09 6.76
C ASP A 44 -5.63 -9.43 5.37
N GLY A 45 -6.11 -8.19 5.27
CA GLY A 45 -6.02 -7.42 4.03
C GLY A 45 -4.56 -7.20 3.57
N ILE A 46 -3.67 -6.86 4.50
CA ILE A 46 -2.25 -6.62 4.22
C ILE A 46 -1.54 -7.91 3.80
N GLU A 47 -1.86 -9.06 4.41
CA GLU A 47 -1.31 -10.36 3.99
C GLU A 47 -1.69 -10.71 2.55
N ASN A 48 -2.86 -10.27 2.09
CA ASN A 48 -3.32 -10.46 0.71
C ASN A 48 -2.81 -9.40 -0.27
N LEU A 49 -2.18 -8.32 0.22
CA LEU A 49 -1.68 -7.22 -0.61
C LEU A 49 -0.65 -7.66 -1.68
N PRO A 50 0.34 -8.53 -1.39
CA PRO A 50 1.30 -8.97 -2.39
C PRO A 50 0.64 -9.70 -3.56
N LYS A 51 -0.42 -10.48 -3.28
CA LYS A 51 -1.22 -11.15 -4.31
C LYS A 51 -1.98 -10.14 -5.17
N ALA A 52 -2.59 -9.12 -4.53
CA ALA A 52 -3.29 -8.07 -5.25
C ALA A 52 -2.35 -7.23 -6.15
N LEU A 53 -1.11 -7.00 -5.71
CA LEU A 53 -0.08 -6.33 -6.51
C LEU A 53 0.37 -7.13 -7.74
N ALA A 54 0.27 -8.46 -7.69
CA ALA A 54 0.61 -9.34 -8.80
C ALA A 54 -0.51 -9.46 -9.85
N MET A 55 -1.68 -8.87 -9.58
CA MET A 55 -2.84 -8.88 -10.49
C MET A 55 -2.89 -7.54 -11.26
N PRO A 56 -2.67 -7.54 -12.58
CA PRO A 56 -2.58 -6.30 -13.37
C PRO A 56 -3.88 -5.47 -13.40
N ASP A 57 -5.05 -6.10 -13.31
CA ASP A 57 -6.37 -5.45 -13.45
C ASP A 57 -7.11 -5.28 -12.12
N SER A 58 -6.38 -5.22 -11.01
CA SER A 58 -7.04 -5.13 -9.70
C SER A 58 -7.53 -3.70 -9.43
N ASP A 59 -8.84 -3.46 -9.59
CA ASP A 59 -9.54 -2.20 -9.23
C ASP A 59 -9.31 -1.74 -7.78
N CYS A 60 -8.80 -2.64 -6.94
CA CYS A 60 -8.47 -2.38 -5.55
C CYS A 60 -7.13 -1.62 -5.37
N ILE A 61 -6.23 -1.61 -6.36
CA ILE A 61 -4.96 -0.87 -6.30
C ILE A 61 -5.04 0.39 -7.16
N GLY A 62 -4.83 1.55 -6.55
CA GLY A 62 -4.60 2.82 -7.25
C GLY A 62 -3.14 3.26 -7.14
N LYS A 63 -2.65 3.98 -8.14
CA LYS A 63 -1.31 4.59 -8.14
C LYS A 63 -1.41 6.11 -8.06
N ALA A 64 -0.56 6.71 -7.26
CA ALA A 64 -0.41 8.15 -7.14
C ALA A 64 1.08 8.51 -7.02
N GLU A 65 1.38 9.77 -7.26
CA GLU A 65 2.71 10.35 -7.11
C GLU A 65 2.69 11.48 -6.10
N ARG A 66 3.77 11.58 -5.32
CA ARG A 66 4.03 12.66 -4.38
C ARG A 66 5.53 12.85 -4.23
N ASP A 67 6.01 14.07 -4.43
CA ASP A 67 7.43 14.42 -4.23
C ASP A 67 8.38 13.44 -4.96
N ASN A 68 8.06 13.09 -6.22
CA ASN A 68 8.76 12.10 -7.06
C ASN A 68 8.76 10.65 -6.51
N ARG A 69 7.88 10.33 -5.55
CA ARG A 69 7.68 8.98 -5.03
C ARG A 69 6.33 8.44 -5.47
N ILE A 70 6.30 7.14 -5.77
CA ILE A 70 5.07 6.43 -6.09
C ILE A 70 4.41 5.96 -4.80
N ILE A 71 3.20 6.42 -4.56
CA ILE A 71 2.33 5.97 -3.47
C ILE A 71 1.22 5.12 -4.07
N TYR A 72 1.15 3.87 -3.63
CA TYR A 72 0.05 2.97 -3.95
C TYR A 72 -1.06 3.10 -2.91
N ARG A 73 -2.29 2.94 -3.36
CA ARG A 73 -3.49 2.91 -2.51
C ARG A 73 -4.20 1.58 -2.70
N PHE A 74 -4.24 0.77 -1.67
CA PHE A 74 -5.06 -0.43 -1.62
C PHE A 74 -6.40 -0.15 -0.94
N ARG A 75 -7.48 -0.44 -1.65
CA ARG A 75 -8.85 -0.37 -1.14
C ARG A 75 -9.21 -1.74 -0.61
N TYR A 76 -9.31 -1.87 0.72
CA TYR A 76 -9.74 -3.10 1.37
C TYR A 76 -10.94 -2.81 2.26
N LYS A 77 -12.11 -3.31 1.86
CA LYS A 77 -13.39 -3.00 2.49
C LYS A 77 -13.58 -1.48 2.62
N GLU A 78 -13.69 -1.00 3.85
CA GLU A 78 -13.90 0.41 4.18
C GLU A 78 -12.60 1.18 4.35
N TYR A 79 -11.43 0.54 4.23
CA TYR A 79 -10.14 1.14 4.52
C TYR A 79 -9.31 1.36 3.26
N ARG A 80 -8.48 2.40 3.32
CA ARG A 80 -7.52 2.81 2.33
C ARG A 80 -6.13 2.71 2.96
N ILE A 81 -5.34 1.77 2.44
CA ILE A 81 -3.99 1.50 2.90
C ILE A 81 -3.05 2.14 1.89
N TYR A 82 -2.24 3.10 2.35
CA TYR A 82 -1.27 3.79 1.52
C TYR A 82 0.10 3.24 1.81
N PHE A 83 0.82 2.86 0.76
CA PHE A 83 2.12 2.22 0.88
C PHE A 83 3.01 2.54 -0.31
N GLU A 84 4.30 2.31 -0.13
CA GLU A 84 5.29 2.31 -1.20
C GLU A 84 5.87 0.90 -1.36
N LYS A 85 6.27 0.57 -2.59
CA LYS A 85 7.11 -0.62 -2.84
C LYS A 85 8.54 -0.27 -2.43
N THR A 86 9.21 -1.21 -1.78
CA THR A 86 10.62 -1.12 -1.40
C THR A 86 11.39 -2.29 -1.98
N ASP A 87 12.72 -2.26 -1.89
CA ASP A 87 13.59 -3.34 -2.37
C ASP A 87 13.33 -4.70 -1.68
N PHE A 88 12.66 -4.70 -0.52
CA PHE A 88 12.42 -5.89 0.31
C PHE A 88 10.93 -6.24 0.47
N GLY A 89 10.02 -5.43 -0.07
CA GLY A 89 8.58 -5.63 0.08
C GLY A 89 7.83 -4.31 0.05
N ILE A 90 7.13 -3.95 1.13
CA ILE A 90 6.32 -2.74 1.22
C ILE A 90 6.55 -1.97 2.52
N LEU A 91 6.44 -0.64 2.43
CA LEU A 91 6.34 0.25 3.58
C LEU A 91 4.95 0.88 3.62
N ILE A 92 4.21 0.62 4.69
CA ILE A 92 2.88 1.18 4.93
C ILE A 92 3.04 2.56 5.56
N HIS A 93 2.51 3.56 4.88
CA HIS A 93 2.52 4.96 5.32
C HIS A 93 1.31 5.30 6.16
N ARG A 94 0.11 4.85 5.75
CA ARG A 94 -1.17 5.22 6.40
C ARG A 94 -2.22 4.13 6.27
N ILE A 95 -3.10 4.05 7.26
CA ILE A 95 -4.30 3.18 7.24
C ILE A 95 -5.50 4.06 7.59
N LEU A 96 -6.34 4.37 6.61
CA LEU A 96 -7.39 5.37 6.77
C LEU A 96 -8.76 4.80 6.44
N LEU A 97 -9.76 5.15 7.25
CA LEU A 97 -11.16 4.85 6.93
C LEU A 97 -11.63 5.74 5.77
N LYS A 98 -12.37 5.15 4.83
CA LYS A 98 -12.90 5.85 3.67
C LYS A 98 -13.77 7.03 4.10
N ASN A 99 -13.67 8.13 3.36
CA ASN A 99 -14.54 9.32 3.49
C ASN A 99 -14.38 10.05 4.85
N THR A 100 -13.25 9.86 5.52
CA THR A 100 -12.85 10.66 6.68
C THR A 100 -12.09 11.90 6.24
N LEU A 101 -12.04 12.93 7.10
CA LEU A 101 -11.24 14.12 6.85
C LEU A 101 -9.75 13.77 6.67
N ALA A 102 -9.23 12.81 7.45
CA ALA A 102 -7.85 12.34 7.34
C ALA A 102 -7.56 11.71 5.97
N ASP A 103 -8.48 10.87 5.47
CA ASP A 103 -8.40 10.30 4.12
C ASP A 103 -8.44 11.40 3.04
N PHE A 104 -9.34 12.36 3.18
CA PHE A 104 -9.43 13.48 2.25
C PHE A 104 -8.13 14.29 2.21
N LEU A 105 -7.66 14.76 3.36
CA LEU A 105 -6.43 15.54 3.48
C LEU A 105 -5.19 14.80 2.94
N PHE A 106 -5.11 13.49 3.20
CA PHE A 106 -4.01 12.69 2.67
C PHE A 106 -4.04 12.64 1.15
N ARG A 107 -5.22 12.42 0.55
CA ARG A 107 -5.39 12.32 -0.91
C ARG A 107 -5.24 13.65 -1.63
N SER A 108 -5.63 14.76 -1.02
CA SER A 108 -5.48 16.10 -1.62
C SER A 108 -4.02 16.47 -1.87
N ASN A 109 -3.09 15.87 -1.14
CA ASN A 109 -1.66 16.04 -1.31
C ASN A 109 -1.03 14.99 -2.26
N LEU A 110 -1.84 14.22 -2.99
CA LEU A 110 -1.38 13.21 -3.94
C LEU A 110 -1.85 13.55 -5.36
N VAL A 111 -0.95 13.44 -6.32
CA VAL A 111 -1.29 13.53 -7.75
C VAL A 111 -1.59 12.11 -8.24
N PHE A 112 -2.86 11.80 -8.51
CA PHE A 112 -3.22 10.48 -9.02
C PHE A 112 -2.88 10.42 -10.52
N SER A 113 -2.10 9.41 -10.92
CA SER A 113 -1.91 9.13 -12.34
C SER A 113 -3.20 8.54 -12.89
N GLU A 114 -3.89 9.25 -13.78
CA GLU A 114 -4.97 8.67 -14.59
C GLU A 114 -4.35 7.68 -15.58
N THR A 115 -4.07 6.46 -15.12
CA THR A 115 -4.00 5.33 -16.03
C THR A 115 -5.42 4.85 -16.20
N ASN A 116 -6.13 5.50 -17.14
CA ASN A 116 -7.26 4.86 -17.80
C ASN A 116 -6.68 3.61 -18.48
N ALA A 117 -7.10 2.45 -18.01
CA ALA A 117 -6.91 1.19 -18.73
C ALA A 117 -7.70 1.23 -20.04
#